data_AF-A0A8E2B707-F1
#
_entry.id   AF-A0A8E2B707-F1
#
_cell.length_a   1.000
_cell.length_b   1.000
_cell.length_c   1.000
_cell.angle_alpha   90.00
_cell.angle_beta   90.00
_cell.angle_gamma   90.00
#
_symmetry.space_group_name_H-M   'P 1'
#
loop_
_entity.id
_entity.type
_entity.pdbx_description
1 polymer ?
#
loop_
_entity_poly.entity_id
_entity_poly.type
_entity_poly.pdbx_seq_one_letter_code
_entity_poly.pdbx_strand_id
1 'polypeptide(L)'
;MFKLFMDFDVFVGSMADDVDKPGYSAPEPADVAGAPALRYQNGSRTIFLEAAGSHRLLRLESPSEGTMEFSGWDQPVPAQAPPAAEIYSGPGS
;
A
#
# COMPACT_ATOMS: atom_id res chain seq x y z
N MET A 1 12.38 2.25 16.49
CA MET A 1 12.59 2.04 15.03
C MET A 1 11.38 1.32 14.41
N PHE A 2 10.15 1.77 14.69
CA PHE A 2 8.90 1.23 14.12
C PHE A 2 8.11 2.29 13.35
N LYS A 3 8.43 3.57 13.58
CA LYS A 3 7.72 4.74 13.04
C LYS A 3 8.01 4.99 11.56
N LEU A 4 9.12 4.47 11.03
CA LEU A 4 9.52 4.63 9.63
C LEU A 4 8.72 3.71 8.68
N PHE A 5 8.26 2.54 9.16
CA PHE A 5 7.40 1.63 8.39
C PHE A 5 5.93 2.10 8.32
N MET A 6 5.53 2.98 9.24
CA MET A 6 4.23 3.66 9.19
C MET A 6 4.26 4.94 8.35
N ASP A 7 5.44 5.38 7.93
CA ASP A 7 5.56 6.51 7.03
C ASP A 7 5.25 6.01 5.63
N PHE A 8 3.99 6.19 5.27
CA PHE A 8 3.36 5.66 4.08
C PHE A 8 4.14 6.02 2.81
N ASP A 9 4.65 7.26 2.75
CA ASP A 9 5.46 7.76 1.63
C ASP A 9 6.83 7.08 1.56
N VAL A 10 7.43 6.73 2.70
CA VAL A 10 8.72 6.00 2.73
C VAL A 10 8.53 4.56 2.28
N PHE A 11 7.45 3.90 2.71
CA PHE A 11 7.14 2.54 2.28
C PHE A 11 6.87 2.48 0.78
N VAL A 12 6.00 3.37 0.26
CA VAL A 12 5.65 3.40 -1.17
C VAL A 12 6.82 3.88 -2.04
N GLY A 13 7.58 4.89 -1.59
CA GLY A 13 8.81 5.32 -2.26
C GLY A 13 9.85 4.21 -2.33
N SER A 14 10.05 3.47 -1.24
CA SER A 14 10.98 2.34 -1.23
C SER A 14 10.55 1.18 -2.14
N MET A 15 9.24 0.97 -2.32
CA MET A 15 8.69 -0.03 -3.25
C MET A 15 8.86 0.39 -4.70
N ALA A 16 8.66 1.68 -5.01
CA ALA A 16 8.89 2.22 -6.35
C ALA A 16 10.37 2.15 -6.72
N ASP A 17 11.27 2.53 -5.80
CA ASP A 17 12.72 2.41 -5.98
C ASP A 17 13.19 0.95 -6.09
N ASP A 18 12.45 0.00 -5.49
CA ASP A 18 12.73 -1.43 -5.61
C ASP A 18 12.40 -1.99 -7.00
N VAL A 19 11.48 -1.36 -7.76
CA VAL A 19 11.14 -1.78 -9.13
C VAL A 19 12.31 -1.55 -10.11
N ASP A 20 13.14 -0.52 -9.86
CA ASP A 20 14.33 -0.23 -10.67
C ASP A 20 15.53 -1.15 -10.32
N LYS A 21 15.42 -1.98 -9.28
CA LYS A 21 16.46 -2.95 -8.93
C LYS A 21 16.36 -4.22 -9.80
N PRO A 22 17.50 -4.83 -10.16
CA PRO A 22 17.49 -6.07 -10.94
C PRO A 22 16.76 -7.19 -10.18
N GLY A 23 15.73 -7.76 -10.80
CA GLY A 23 14.94 -8.87 -10.25
C GLY A 23 13.43 -8.74 -10.46
N TYR A 24 12.92 -7.54 -10.74
CA TYR A 24 11.55 -7.37 -11.20
C TYR A 24 11.42 -7.67 -12.70
N SER A 25 10.32 -8.31 -13.09
CA SER A 25 9.94 -8.49 -14.49
C SER A 25 9.73 -7.14 -15.18
N ALA A 26 9.79 -7.15 -16.52
CA ALA A 26 9.26 -6.03 -17.29
C ALA A 26 7.79 -5.76 -16.89
N PRO A 27 7.34 -4.49 -16.89
CA PRO A 27 5.97 -4.16 -16.57
C PRO A 27 4.98 -4.81 -17.54
N GLU A 28 3.95 -5.44 -17.00
CA GLU A 28 2.83 -5.98 -17.78
C GLU A 28 1.56 -5.14 -17.54
N PRO A 29 0.77 -4.81 -18.57
CA PRO A 29 -0.52 -4.17 -18.38
C PRO A 29 -1.47 -5.05 -17.55
N ALA A 30 -2.15 -4.44 -16.59
CA ALA A 30 -3.11 -5.08 -15.71
C ALA A 30 -4.28 -4.15 -15.40
N ASP A 31 -5.27 -4.67 -14.68
CA ASP A 31 -6.38 -3.92 -14.13
C ASP A 31 -6.53 -4.26 -12.64
N VAL A 32 -6.65 -3.23 -11.80
CA VAL A 32 -6.93 -3.37 -10.37
C VAL A 32 -8.19 -2.59 -10.05
N ALA A 33 -9.28 -3.31 -9.79
CA ALA A 33 -10.59 -2.72 -9.46
C ALA A 33 -11.10 -1.70 -10.49
N GLY A 34 -10.84 -1.92 -11.79
CA GLY A 34 -11.22 -1.02 -12.87
C GLY A 34 -10.24 0.14 -13.12
N ALA A 35 -9.12 0.20 -12.38
CA ALA A 35 -8.03 1.13 -12.61
C ALA A 35 -6.93 0.47 -13.46
N PRO A 36 -6.53 1.08 -14.61
CA PRO A 36 -5.40 0.61 -15.39
C PRO A 36 -4.10 0.60 -14.57
N ALA A 37 -3.43 -0.54 -14.56
CA ALA A 37 -2.25 -0.78 -13.74
C ALA A 37 -1.08 -1.36 -14.54
N LEU A 38 0.13 -1.21 -14.01
CA LEU A 38 1.32 -1.94 -14.39
C LEU A 38 1.65 -2.94 -13.31
N ARG A 39 1.76 -4.20 -13.71
CA ARG A 39 2.12 -5.32 -12.86
C ARG A 39 3.62 -5.58 -12.97
N TYR A 40 4.26 -5.65 -11.82
CA TYR A 40 5.66 -6.02 -11.66
C TYR A 40 5.75 -7.26 -10.78
N GLN A 41 6.55 -8.24 -11.18
CA GLN A 41 6.73 -9.47 -10.42
C GLN A 41 8.19 -9.67 -10.03
N ASN A 42 8.45 -9.97 -8.77
CA ASN A 42 9.76 -10.37 -8.27
C ASN A 42 9.61 -11.64 -7.44
N GLY A 43 9.97 -12.77 -8.05
CA GLY A 43 9.73 -14.10 -7.48
C GLY A 43 8.24 -14.32 -7.18
N SER A 44 7.92 -14.50 -5.91
CA SER A 44 6.55 -14.71 -5.43
C SER A 44 5.81 -13.42 -5.06
N ARG A 45 6.47 -12.26 -5.12
CA ARG A 45 5.85 -10.96 -4.82
C ARG A 45 5.37 -10.30 -6.10
N THR A 46 4.17 -9.73 -6.07
CA THR A 46 3.62 -8.93 -7.17
C THR A 46 3.25 -7.53 -6.67
N ILE A 47 3.62 -6.52 -7.43
CA ILE A 47 3.31 -5.10 -7.17
C ILE A 47 2.49 -4.59 -8.36
N PHE A 48 1.43 -3.84 -8.06
CA PHE A 48 0.59 -3.19 -9.06
C PHE A 48 0.63 -1.68 -8.84
N LEU A 49 1.09 -0.94 -9.83
CA LEU A 49 1.13 0.53 -9.82
C LEU A 49 0.12 1.09 -10.83
N GLU A 50 -0.36 2.32 -10.64
CA GLU A 50 -1.13 3.01 -11.68
C GLU A 50 -0.35 3.08 -13.00
N ALA A 51 -1.01 2.75 -14.11
CA ALA A 51 -0.37 2.76 -15.43
C ALA A 51 -0.11 4.17 -15.98
N ALA A 52 -0.84 5.17 -15.48
CA ALA A 52 -0.70 6.56 -15.85
C ALA A 52 -0.84 7.45 -14.60
N GLY A 53 -0.30 8.67 -14.67
CA GLY A 53 -0.36 9.62 -13.56
C GLY A 53 0.81 9.47 -12.60
N SER A 54 0.54 9.43 -11.30
CA SER A 54 1.55 9.48 -10.24
C SER A 54 2.14 8.10 -9.89
N HIS A 55 1.81 7.06 -10.65
CA HIS A 55 2.27 5.67 -10.45
C HIS A 55 2.06 5.16 -9.02
N ARG A 56 0.89 5.45 -8.45
CA ARG A 56 0.58 5.06 -7.07
C ARG A 56 0.48 3.55 -6.93
N LEU A 57 0.82 3.05 -5.75
CA LEU A 57 0.59 1.66 -5.40
C LEU A 57 -0.92 1.39 -5.33
N LEU A 58 -1.38 0.37 -6.05
CA LEU A 58 -2.78 -0.05 -6.07
C LEU A 58 -2.97 -1.37 -5.34
N ARG A 59 -2.01 -2.30 -5.48
CA ARG A 59 -2.05 -3.59 -4.80
C ARG A 59 -0.65 -4.14 -4.60
N LEU A 60 -0.48 -4.87 -3.49
CA LEU A 60 0.67 -5.72 -3.23
C LEU A 60 0.18 -7.13 -2.92
N GLU A 61 0.76 -8.13 -3.57
CA GLU A 61 0.44 -9.54 -3.36
C GLU A 61 1.71 -10.30 -2.96
N SER A 62 1.61 -11.07 -1.88
CA SER A 62 2.70 -11.91 -1.38
C SER A 62 2.12 -13.14 -0.67
N PRO A 63 2.56 -14.37 -1.00
CA PRO A 63 2.05 -15.56 -0.32
C PRO A 63 2.30 -15.57 1.20
N SER A 64 3.37 -14.93 1.66
CA SER A 64 3.70 -14.88 3.09
C SER A 64 3.03 -13.73 3.84
N GLU A 65 2.64 -12.65 3.13
CA GLU A 65 2.11 -11.42 3.74
C GLU A 65 0.63 -11.17 3.40
N GLY A 66 0.07 -11.95 2.47
CA GLY A 66 -1.28 -11.77 1.95
C GLY A 66 -1.37 -10.73 0.84
N THR A 67 -2.59 -10.24 0.60
CA THR A 67 -2.89 -9.20 -0.37
C THR A 67 -3.28 -7.91 0.34
N MET A 68 -2.63 -6.81 -0.02
CA MET A 68 -2.96 -5.47 0.44
C MET A 68 -3.43 -4.63 -0.74
N GLU A 69 -4.57 -3.95 -0.59
CA GLU A 69 -5.11 -3.03 -1.59
C GLU A 69 -5.06 -1.60 -1.08
N PHE A 70 -4.74 -0.68 -1.99
CA PHE A 70 -4.52 0.73 -1.69
C PHE A 70 -5.45 1.57 -2.56
N SER A 71 -6.21 2.45 -1.92
CA SER A 71 -7.20 3.31 -2.58
C SER A 71 -7.45 4.56 -1.73
N GLY A 72 -8.25 5.50 -2.24
CA GLY A 72 -8.58 6.73 -1.50
C GLY A 72 -7.38 7.68 -1.35
N TRP A 73 -6.41 7.58 -2.26
CA TRP A 73 -5.26 8.47 -2.30
C TRP A 73 -5.68 9.94 -2.38
N ASP A 74 -5.08 10.79 -1.55
CA ASP A 74 -5.45 12.20 -1.32
C ASP A 74 -6.91 12.45 -0.89
N GLN A 75 -7.69 11.41 -0.61
CA GLN A 75 -9.05 11.58 -0.15
C GLN A 75 -9.03 11.87 1.35
N PRO A 76 -9.43 13.08 1.80
CA PRO A 76 -9.51 13.36 3.22
C PRO A 76 -10.61 12.50 3.85
N VAL A 77 -10.25 11.69 4.83
CA VAL A 77 -11.20 10.90 5.62
C VAL A 77 -11.27 11.47 7.04
N PRO A 78 -12.45 11.86 7.54
CA PRO A 78 -12.58 12.36 8.90
C PRO A 78 -12.27 11.24 9.89
N ALA A 79 -11.23 11.45 10.70
CA ALA A 79 -10.96 10.58 11.84
C ALA A 79 -12.01 10.86 12.92
N GLN A 80 -12.94 9.93 13.11
CA GLN A 80 -13.87 9.99 14.23
C GLN A 80 -13.21 9.35 15.45
N ALA A 81 -13.25 10.05 16.58
CA ALA A 81 -12.86 9.44 17.84
C ALA A 81 -13.81 8.27 18.14
N PRO A 82 -13.31 7.14 18.66
CA PRO A 82 -14.17 6.06 19.10
C PRO A 82 -15.16 6.60 20.16
N PRO A 83 -16.41 6.10 20.20
CA PRO A 83 -17.37 6.45 21.23
C PRO A 83 -16.76 6.30 22.63
N ALA A 84 -17.06 7.22 23.55
CA ALA A 84 -16.48 7.19 24.90
C ALA A 84 -16.73 5.87 25.66
N ALA A 85 -17.79 5.14 25.30
CA ALA A 85 -18.10 3.81 25.85
C ALA A 85 -17.12 2.72 25.42
N GLU A 86 -16.35 2.94 24.35
CA GLU A 86 -15.29 2.05 23.84
C GLU A 86 -13.90 2.48 24.34
N ILE A 87 -13.81 3.63 25.02
CA ILE A 87 -12.59 4.07 25.68
C ILE A 87 -12.50 3.35 27.03
N TYR A 88 -11.72 2.28 27.07
CA TYR A 88 -11.40 1.58 28.32
C TYR A 88 -10.74 2.55 29.32
N SER A 89 -11.51 2.96 30.33
CA SER A 89 -11.05 3.71 31.50
C SER A 89 -10.93 2.72 32.66
N GLY A 90 -9.84 1.95 32.68
CA GLY A 90 -9.59 0.98 33.76
C GLY A 90 -9.53 1.63 35.15
N PRO A 91 -9.69 0.85 36.24
CA PRO A 91 -9.72 1.40 37.59
C PRO A 91 -8.35 2.02 37.95
N GLY A 92 -8.29 3.35 37.94
CA GLY A 92 -7.09 4.12 38.27
C GLY A 92 -6.97 5.51 37.62
N SER A 93 -8.01 6.04 36.95
CA SER A 93 -8.05 7.44 36.52
C SER A 93 -8.34 8.40 37.67
#